data_AF-A0A6M1SW81-F1
#
_entry.id   AF-A0A6M1SW81-F1
#
_cell.length_a   1.000
_cell.length_b   1.000
_cell.length_c   1.000
_cell.angle_alpha   90.00
_cell.angle_beta   90.00
_cell.angle_gamma   90.00
#
_symmetry.space_group_name_H-M   'P 1'
#
loop_
_entity.id
_entity.type
_entity.pdbx_description
1 polymer ?
#
loop_
_entity_poly.entity_id
_entity_poly.type
_entity_poly.pdbx_seq_one_letter_code
_entity_poly.pdbx_strand_id
1 'polypeptide(L)'
;MESWPDDIGLDAIGEGMLIGAMRIDVIADQTVPERLLPAFNLPSLCLSDVDNGKGQVVTDFTPDRDRFTRFEFAAGGLTTLRRSILLRRLLEVEAYRNMALLGLPLARAASQDLREMETELSQVIGDLSEATTPKGAQVVLDALHRLSVRSGQVSERLGYRFAAGRAYGEVLHTRLAGLRETGTNRGSTLTHYIGNRVDPGLATCAAIEQRLAVLSSKIERAIGLLNVRIGVDMQVQNATLLDNIARTARSQFLLQRTVEGLSTIAISYYLLGIVSYLLAGPLTHLHWDKTMALSIAAPFVVLIVWLMARSVRKAHEIK
;
A
#
# COMPACT_ATOMS: atom_id res chain seq x y z
N MET A 1 33.36 -24.56 39.05
CA MET A 1 32.36 -24.90 40.08
C MET A 1 31.09 -24.29 39.57
N GLU A 2 30.16 -25.11 39.08
CA GLU A 2 28.85 -24.63 38.60
C GLU A 2 28.24 -23.75 39.69
N SER A 3 27.84 -22.53 39.30
CA SER A 3 27.56 -21.43 40.23
C SER A 3 26.07 -21.32 40.58
N TRP A 4 25.30 -22.35 40.25
CA TRP A 4 23.86 -22.39 40.43
C TRP A 4 23.45 -23.66 41.20
N PRO A 5 22.36 -23.60 41.98
CA PRO A 5 21.81 -24.78 42.64
C PRO A 5 21.38 -25.84 41.60
N ASP A 6 21.56 -27.12 41.93
CA ASP A 6 21.21 -28.24 41.04
C ASP A 6 19.69 -28.36 40.73
N ASP A 7 18.84 -27.56 41.38
CA ASP A 7 17.37 -27.65 41.34
C ASP A 7 16.64 -26.48 40.66
N ILE A 8 17.36 -25.56 39.99
CA ILE A 8 16.74 -24.39 39.35
C ILE A 8 15.96 -24.71 38.05
N GLY A 9 15.90 -25.99 37.65
CA GLY A 9 15.04 -26.46 36.56
C GLY A 9 15.48 -26.04 35.16
N LEU A 10 16.77 -25.75 34.95
CA LEU A 10 17.32 -25.42 33.62
C LEU A 10 17.10 -26.56 32.61
N ASP A 11 17.02 -27.81 33.09
CA ASP A 11 16.74 -29.01 32.30
C ASP A 11 15.39 -28.91 31.56
N ALA A 12 14.41 -28.21 32.15
CA ALA A 12 13.08 -27.99 31.56
C ALA A 12 13.11 -27.03 30.35
N ILE A 13 14.22 -26.33 30.12
CA ILE A 13 14.41 -25.37 29.03
C ILE A 13 15.13 -26.03 27.83
N GLY A 14 15.55 -27.31 27.94
CA GLY A 14 16.56 -27.96 27.09
C GLY A 14 16.39 -27.88 25.56
N GLU A 15 15.17 -27.70 25.03
CA GLU A 15 14.94 -27.56 23.58
C GLU A 15 14.47 -26.15 23.16
N GLY A 16 14.31 -25.22 24.10
CA GLY A 16 13.84 -23.86 23.84
C GLY A 16 14.95 -22.90 23.41
N MET A 17 14.61 -21.90 22.60
CA MET A 17 15.53 -20.79 22.31
C MET A 17 15.63 -19.88 23.53
N LEU A 18 16.82 -19.80 24.14
CA LEU A 18 17.08 -18.90 25.27
C LEU A 18 17.12 -17.44 24.79
N ILE A 19 16.13 -16.64 25.20
CA ILE A 19 16.04 -15.21 24.85
C ILE A 19 16.82 -14.33 25.85
N GLY A 20 16.98 -14.80 27.08
CA GLY A 20 17.76 -14.14 28.12
C GLY A 20 17.73 -14.94 29.42
N ALA A 21 18.73 -14.73 30.25
CA ALA A 21 18.85 -15.37 31.56
C ALA A 21 19.29 -14.33 32.59
N MET A 22 18.71 -14.37 33.79
CA MET A 22 18.95 -13.39 34.85
C MET A 22 19.15 -14.09 36.19
N ARG A 23 20.12 -13.61 36.97
CA ARG A 23 20.27 -13.98 38.37
C ARG A 23 20.10 -12.73 39.23
N ILE A 24 19.27 -12.83 40.27
CA ILE A 24 19.12 -11.78 41.27
C ILE A 24 19.49 -12.37 42.63
N ASP A 25 20.59 -11.89 43.17
CA ASP A 25 21.05 -12.23 44.51
C ASP A 25 20.45 -11.23 45.51
N VAL A 26 19.58 -11.72 46.39
CA VAL A 26 18.87 -10.88 47.37
C VAL A 26 19.64 -10.84 48.68
N ILE A 27 20.09 -9.64 49.06
CA ILE A 27 20.93 -9.41 50.24
C ILE A 27 20.08 -8.85 51.37
N ALA A 28 20.36 -9.29 52.59
CA ALA A 28 19.69 -8.82 53.81
C ALA A 28 20.09 -7.39 54.23
N ASP A 29 21.16 -6.83 53.64
CA ASP A 29 21.62 -5.47 53.88
C ASP A 29 20.67 -4.45 53.23
N GLN A 30 20.65 -3.22 53.75
CA GLN A 30 19.87 -2.12 53.16
C GLN A 30 20.52 -1.57 51.89
N THR A 31 21.85 -1.57 51.84
CA THR A 31 22.66 -1.12 50.70
C THR A 31 23.55 -2.26 50.23
N VAL A 32 23.92 -2.25 48.94
CA VAL A 32 24.83 -3.26 48.39
C VAL A 32 26.22 -3.08 49.01
N PRO A 33 26.81 -4.13 49.60
CA PRO A 33 28.15 -4.04 50.18
C PRO A 33 29.20 -3.61 49.16
N GLU A 34 30.04 -2.63 49.50
CA GLU A 34 31.03 -2.07 48.56
C GLU A 34 32.00 -3.11 47.99
N ARG A 35 32.29 -4.18 48.76
CA ARG A 35 33.13 -5.30 48.33
C ARG A 35 32.61 -6.03 47.08
N LEU A 36 31.31 -5.92 46.77
CA LEU A 36 30.70 -6.57 45.61
C LEU A 36 30.83 -5.72 44.34
N LEU A 37 31.01 -4.41 44.46
CA LEU A 37 31.04 -3.48 43.32
C LEU A 37 32.21 -3.75 42.34
N PRO A 38 33.44 -4.08 42.79
CA PRO A 38 34.56 -4.37 41.87
C PRO A 38 34.34 -5.59 40.97
N ALA A 39 33.35 -6.43 41.26
CA ALA A 39 33.01 -7.58 40.42
C ALA A 39 32.15 -7.21 39.19
N PHE A 40 31.63 -5.98 39.14
CA PHE A 40 30.85 -5.44 38.02
C PHE A 40 31.73 -4.63 37.06
N ASN A 41 31.30 -4.55 35.80
CA ASN A 41 31.90 -3.71 34.79
C ASN A 41 31.60 -2.22 35.07
N LEU A 42 32.59 -1.51 35.61
CA LEU A 42 32.46 -0.11 36.05
C LEU A 42 31.91 0.85 34.97
N PRO A 43 32.38 0.83 33.71
CA PRO A 43 31.80 1.62 32.61
C PRO A 43 30.29 1.46 32.39
N SER A 44 29.71 0.30 32.73
CA SER A 44 28.28 0.03 32.59
C SER A 44 27.55 -0.10 33.93
N LEU A 45 28.21 0.26 35.03
CA LEU A 45 27.67 0.10 36.37
C LEU A 45 26.40 0.94 36.56
N CYS A 46 25.32 0.23 36.86
CA CYS A 46 24.07 0.78 37.34
C CYS A 46 23.98 0.53 38.82
N LEU A 47 23.93 1.59 39.61
CA LEU A 47 23.78 1.51 41.07
C LEU A 47 22.75 2.55 41.49
N SER A 48 21.59 2.06 41.93
CA SER A 48 20.43 2.90 42.21
C SER A 48 19.79 2.53 43.53
N ASP A 49 19.39 3.54 44.29
CA ASP A 49 18.53 3.37 45.45
C ASP A 49 17.09 3.21 44.97
N VAL A 50 16.30 2.34 45.61
CA VAL A 50 14.91 2.04 45.24
C VAL A 50 13.95 2.21 46.42
N ASP A 51 12.67 2.47 46.11
CA ASP A 51 11.59 2.74 47.08
C ASP A 51 12.01 3.78 48.15
N ASN A 52 12.58 4.90 47.70
CA ASN A 52 13.07 6.01 48.52
C ASN A 52 14.24 5.63 49.47
N GLY A 53 15.24 4.88 48.98
CA GLY A 53 16.43 4.53 49.76
C GLY A 53 16.25 3.37 50.73
N LYS A 54 15.15 2.63 50.63
CA LYS A 54 14.87 1.45 51.47
C LYS A 54 15.50 0.17 50.95
N GLY A 55 15.93 0.17 49.69
CA GLY A 55 16.78 -0.87 49.11
C GLY A 55 17.69 -0.27 48.06
N GLN A 56 18.61 -1.09 47.55
CA GLN A 56 19.56 -0.70 46.53
C GLN A 56 19.76 -1.84 45.54
N VAL A 57 19.85 -1.50 44.26
CA VAL A 57 20.06 -2.46 43.17
C VAL A 57 21.34 -2.11 42.44
N VAL A 58 22.16 -3.13 42.17
CA VAL A 58 23.34 -3.03 41.30
C VAL A 58 23.26 -4.02 40.15
N THR A 59 23.67 -3.58 38.96
CA THR A 59 23.91 -4.44 37.80
C THR A 59 24.81 -3.70 36.81
N ASP A 60 25.41 -4.40 35.86
CA ASP A 60 26.13 -3.81 34.74
C ASP A 60 25.55 -4.25 33.38
N PHE A 61 24.43 -4.97 33.41
CA PHE A 61 23.78 -5.60 32.26
C PHE A 61 24.71 -6.45 31.39
N THR A 62 25.80 -6.96 31.98
CA THR A 62 26.76 -7.84 31.31
C THR A 62 26.50 -9.27 31.75
N PRO A 63 26.37 -10.23 30.82
CA PRO A 63 26.28 -11.64 31.18
C PRO A 63 27.55 -12.06 31.93
N ASP A 64 27.37 -12.75 33.05
CA ASP A 64 28.47 -13.35 33.78
C ASP A 64 29.03 -14.59 33.05
N ARG A 65 29.98 -15.29 33.69
CA ARG A 65 30.58 -16.52 33.14
C ARG A 65 29.56 -17.62 32.84
N ASP A 66 28.42 -17.54 33.50
CA ASP A 66 27.32 -18.49 33.44
C ASP A 66 26.24 -18.05 32.45
N ARG A 67 26.46 -16.91 31.77
CA ARG A 67 25.58 -16.25 30.80
C ARG A 67 24.32 -15.65 31.40
N PHE A 68 24.30 -15.42 32.72
CA PHE A 68 23.21 -14.71 33.40
C PHE A 68 23.56 -13.24 33.52
N THR A 69 22.59 -12.37 33.24
CA THR A 69 22.69 -10.97 33.66
C THR A 69 22.57 -10.92 35.17
N ARG A 70 23.63 -10.52 35.86
CA ARG A 70 23.70 -10.51 37.32
C ARG A 70 23.14 -9.21 37.91
N PHE A 71 22.36 -9.35 38.97
CA PHE A 71 21.86 -8.27 39.80
C PHE A 71 22.12 -8.60 41.26
N GLU A 72 22.60 -7.62 42.04
CA GLU A 72 22.44 -7.68 43.50
C GLU A 72 21.31 -6.76 43.91
N PHE A 73 20.45 -7.26 44.79
CA PHE A 73 19.35 -6.50 45.36
C PHE A 73 19.45 -6.49 46.89
N ALA A 74 19.98 -5.40 47.43
CA ALA A 74 19.97 -5.14 48.86
C ALA A 74 18.57 -4.69 49.28
N ALA A 75 17.90 -5.54 50.06
CA ALA A 75 16.47 -5.40 50.38
C ALA A 75 16.19 -5.33 51.89
N GLY A 76 17.20 -5.06 52.71
CA GLY A 76 17.10 -5.06 54.17
C GLY A 76 16.13 -4.03 54.76
N GLY A 77 15.94 -2.89 54.10
CA GLY A 77 14.99 -1.85 54.53
C GLY A 77 13.56 -2.04 54.00
N LEU A 78 13.30 -3.11 53.24
CA LEU A 78 12.01 -3.37 52.62
C LEU A 78 11.19 -4.40 53.40
N THR A 79 9.87 -4.24 53.40
CA THR A 79 8.97 -5.28 53.89
C THR A 79 8.99 -6.48 52.94
N THR A 80 8.64 -7.67 53.44
CA THR A 80 8.55 -8.90 52.63
C THR A 80 7.69 -8.69 51.37
N LEU A 81 6.54 -8.03 51.51
CA LEU A 81 5.67 -7.71 50.38
C LEU A 81 6.35 -6.79 49.36
N ARG A 82 6.99 -5.70 49.82
CA ARG A 82 7.67 -4.76 48.93
C ARG A 82 8.84 -5.40 48.21
N ARG A 83 9.63 -6.21 48.92
CA ARG A 83 10.74 -6.97 48.36
C ARG A 83 10.28 -7.88 47.23
N SER A 84 9.20 -8.65 47.41
CA SER A 84 8.65 -9.53 46.37
C SER A 84 8.15 -8.76 45.14
N ILE A 85 7.50 -7.61 45.34
CA ILE A 85 7.03 -6.76 44.24
C ILE A 85 8.22 -6.21 43.43
N LEU A 86 9.26 -5.72 44.10
CA LEU A 86 10.43 -5.17 43.43
C LEU A 86 11.27 -6.26 42.76
N LEU A 87 11.44 -7.42 43.39
CA LEU A 87 12.11 -8.57 42.79
C LEU A 87 11.45 -8.98 41.48
N ARG A 88 10.11 -9.16 41.48
CA ARG A 88 9.34 -9.44 40.26
C ARG A 88 9.52 -8.34 39.21
N ARG A 89 9.52 -7.08 39.63
CA ARG A 89 9.69 -5.94 38.72
C ARG A 89 11.08 -5.93 38.06
N LEU A 90 12.14 -6.28 38.79
CA LEU A 90 13.49 -6.44 38.24
C LEU A 90 13.56 -7.58 37.20
N LEU A 91 12.94 -8.74 37.50
CA LEU A 91 12.82 -9.83 36.53
C LEU A 91 12.09 -9.39 35.25
N GLU A 92 10.98 -8.67 35.41
CA GLU A 92 10.21 -8.12 34.28
C GLU A 92 11.00 -7.08 33.48
N VAL A 93 11.82 -6.24 34.12
CA VAL A 93 12.69 -5.27 33.44
C VAL A 93 13.68 -5.98 32.50
N GLU A 94 14.34 -7.03 32.96
CA GLU A 94 15.26 -7.82 32.13
C GLU A 94 14.52 -8.49 30.96
N ALA A 95 13.41 -9.15 31.25
CA ALA A 95 12.61 -9.85 30.24
C ALA A 95 12.11 -8.89 29.15
N TYR A 96 11.50 -7.77 29.54
CA TYR A 96 10.95 -6.81 28.59
C TYR A 96 12.02 -6.02 27.85
N ARG A 97 13.20 -5.77 28.43
CA ARG A 97 14.34 -5.21 27.69
C ARG A 97 14.71 -6.08 26.49
N ASN A 98 14.87 -7.39 26.72
CA ASN A 98 15.24 -8.33 25.67
C ASN A 98 14.13 -8.46 24.63
N MET A 99 12.87 -8.57 25.07
CA MET A 99 11.71 -8.68 24.16
C MET A 99 11.48 -7.42 23.31
N ALA A 100 11.68 -6.23 23.88
CA ALA A 100 11.53 -4.95 23.18
C ALA A 100 12.50 -4.81 22.00
N LEU A 101 13.70 -5.41 22.12
CA LEU A 101 14.77 -5.30 21.14
C LEU A 101 14.78 -6.39 20.06
N LEU A 102 13.89 -7.38 20.11
CA LEU A 102 13.80 -8.44 19.09
C LEU A 102 13.48 -7.92 17.69
N GLY A 103 12.85 -6.74 17.59
CA GLY A 103 12.57 -6.09 16.30
C GLY A 103 13.78 -5.42 15.65
N LEU A 104 14.80 -5.03 16.44
CA LEU A 104 15.92 -4.21 15.95
C LEU A 104 16.76 -4.90 14.85
N PRO A 105 17.13 -6.19 14.97
CA PRO A 105 17.85 -6.88 13.89
C PRO A 105 17.04 -6.92 12.59
N LEU A 106 15.73 -7.12 12.68
CA LEU A 106 14.83 -7.15 11.52
C LEU A 106 14.74 -5.77 10.86
N ALA A 107 14.66 -4.70 11.66
CA ALA A 107 14.67 -3.32 11.16
C ALA A 107 15.98 -2.99 10.42
N ARG A 108 17.12 -3.41 10.98
CA ARG A 108 18.44 -3.21 10.35
C ARG A 108 18.55 -3.97 9.03
N ALA A 109 18.10 -5.22 8.98
CA ALA A 109 18.10 -6.02 7.75
C ALA A 109 17.20 -5.42 6.67
N ALA A 110 15.99 -5.00 7.02
CA ALA A 110 15.03 -4.41 6.08
C ALA A 110 15.41 -3.01 5.60
N SER A 111 16.32 -2.32 6.28
CA SER A 111 16.67 -0.93 5.95
C SER A 111 17.26 -0.78 4.55
N GLN A 112 18.00 -1.79 4.05
CA GLN A 112 18.59 -1.74 2.72
C GLN A 112 17.52 -1.98 1.65
N ASP A 113 16.75 -3.07 1.78
CA ASP A 113 15.62 -3.38 0.90
C ASP A 113 14.66 -2.20 0.75
N LEU A 114 14.38 -1.49 1.86
CA LEU A 114 13.51 -0.32 1.86
C LEU A 114 14.10 0.85 1.06
N ARG A 115 15.40 1.13 1.19
CA ARG A 115 16.07 2.17 0.39
C ARG A 115 16.02 1.86 -1.09
N GLU A 116 16.19 0.60 -1.46
CA GLU A 116 16.11 0.15 -2.84
C GLU A 116 14.72 0.36 -3.41
N MET A 117 13.66 -0.03 -2.68
CA MET A 117 12.28 0.21 -3.10
C MET A 117 11.93 1.70 -3.21
N GLU A 118 12.41 2.54 -2.29
CA GLU A 118 12.24 3.99 -2.36
C GLU A 118 12.91 4.60 -3.60
N THR A 119 14.09 4.09 -3.96
CA THR A 119 14.85 4.52 -5.15
C THR A 119 14.15 4.06 -6.43
N GLU A 120 13.74 2.79 -6.48
CA GLU A 120 12.99 2.20 -7.59
C GLU A 120 11.68 2.95 -7.83
N LEU A 121 10.93 3.28 -6.76
CA LEU A 121 9.72 4.09 -6.88
C LEU A 121 10.00 5.47 -7.48
N SER A 122 11.09 6.12 -7.06
CA SER A 122 11.47 7.44 -7.58
C SER A 122 11.78 7.40 -9.07
N GLN A 123 12.44 6.33 -9.54
CA GLN A 123 12.70 6.08 -10.96
C GLN A 123 11.40 5.84 -11.73
N VAL A 124 10.53 4.95 -11.24
CA VAL A 124 9.24 4.62 -11.88
C VAL A 124 8.32 5.84 -11.98
N ILE A 125 8.32 6.72 -10.99
CA ILE A 125 7.58 8.00 -11.05
C ILE A 125 8.19 8.95 -12.08
N GLY A 126 9.51 8.95 -12.27
CA GLY A 126 10.18 9.67 -13.36
C GLY A 126 9.70 9.19 -14.72
N ASP A 127 9.74 7.87 -14.95
CA ASP A 127 9.32 7.22 -16.19
C ASP A 127 7.84 7.49 -16.52
N LEU A 128 6.98 7.60 -15.49
CA LEU A 128 5.57 7.97 -15.67
C LEU A 128 5.38 9.30 -16.40
N SER A 129 6.27 10.27 -16.15
CA SER A 129 6.22 11.59 -16.80
C SER A 129 6.61 11.51 -18.28
N GLU A 130 7.48 10.58 -18.65
CA GLU A 130 7.97 10.37 -20.01
C GLU A 130 7.12 9.40 -20.83
N ALA A 131 6.34 8.53 -20.15
CA ALA A 131 5.47 7.55 -20.77
C ALA A 131 4.33 8.24 -21.55
N THR A 132 4.54 8.48 -22.85
CA THR A 132 3.56 9.08 -23.77
C THR A 132 2.75 8.03 -24.54
N THR A 133 3.10 6.75 -24.43
CA THR A 133 2.42 5.65 -25.13
C THR A 133 1.64 4.75 -24.16
N PRO A 134 0.53 4.14 -24.60
CA PRO A 134 -0.23 3.19 -23.77
C PRO A 134 0.63 2.01 -23.29
N LYS A 135 1.55 1.54 -24.12
CA LYS A 135 2.48 0.46 -23.76
C LYS A 135 3.45 0.88 -22.67
N GLY A 136 3.98 2.10 -22.73
CA GLY A 136 4.83 2.66 -21.68
C GLY A 136 4.07 2.80 -20.35
N ALA A 137 2.83 3.29 -20.39
CA ALA A 137 1.96 3.38 -19.23
C ALA A 137 1.72 2.02 -18.57
N GLN A 138 1.50 0.95 -19.34
CA GLN A 138 1.32 -0.40 -18.80
C GLN A 138 2.59 -0.92 -18.09
N VAL A 139 3.78 -0.67 -18.66
CA VAL A 139 5.05 -1.08 -18.05
C VAL A 139 5.27 -0.40 -16.70
N VAL A 140 4.96 0.90 -16.60
CA VAL A 140 5.02 1.66 -15.36
C VAL A 140 4.02 1.12 -14.34
N LEU A 141 2.78 0.80 -14.76
CA LEU A 141 1.75 0.23 -13.90
C LEU A 141 2.21 -1.12 -13.30
N ASP A 142 2.76 -2.01 -14.13
CA ASP A 142 3.25 -3.31 -13.68
C ASP A 142 4.41 -3.15 -12.68
N ALA A 143 5.29 -2.16 -12.88
CA ALA A 143 6.37 -1.85 -11.94
C ALA A 143 5.83 -1.34 -10.59
N LEU A 144 4.84 -0.43 -10.60
CA LEU A 144 4.19 0.05 -9.39
C LEU A 144 3.47 -1.09 -8.64
N HIS A 145 2.81 -2.00 -9.35
CA HIS A 145 2.18 -3.17 -8.72
C HIS A 145 3.20 -4.10 -8.06
N ARG A 146 4.34 -4.38 -8.73
CA ARG A 146 5.43 -5.19 -8.12
C ARG A 146 5.97 -4.52 -6.85
N LEU A 147 6.21 -3.21 -6.89
CA LEU A 147 6.62 -2.44 -5.71
C LEU A 147 5.58 -2.51 -4.58
N SER A 148 4.29 -2.39 -4.92
CA SER A 148 3.20 -2.49 -3.93
C SER A 148 3.21 -3.83 -3.22
N VAL A 149 3.35 -4.93 -3.96
CA VAL A 149 3.39 -6.30 -3.39
C VAL A 149 4.62 -6.47 -2.49
N ARG A 150 5.80 -6.07 -2.98
CA ARG A 150 7.06 -6.20 -2.24
C ARG A 150 7.06 -5.37 -0.95
N SER A 151 6.57 -4.12 -1.00
CA SER A 151 6.37 -3.26 0.17
C SER A 151 5.40 -3.89 1.18
N GLY A 152 4.27 -4.43 0.69
CA GLY A 152 3.28 -5.12 1.52
C GLY A 152 3.86 -6.33 2.27
N GLN A 153 4.63 -7.18 1.57
CA GLN A 153 5.28 -8.35 2.17
C GLN A 153 6.28 -7.96 3.28
N VAL A 154 7.07 -6.91 3.06
CA VAL A 154 7.99 -6.40 4.10
C VAL A 154 7.19 -5.87 5.30
N SER A 155 6.07 -5.19 5.05
CA SER A 155 5.22 -4.63 6.11
C SER A 155 4.59 -5.71 6.97
N GLU A 156 4.03 -6.74 6.34
CA GLU A 156 3.42 -7.87 7.03
C GLU A 156 4.45 -8.62 7.89
N ARG A 157 5.62 -8.91 7.32
CA ARG A 157 6.71 -9.61 8.01
C ARG A 157 7.21 -8.88 9.25
N LEU A 158 7.27 -7.55 9.23
CA LEU A 158 7.81 -6.74 10.32
C LEU A 158 6.74 -6.31 11.34
N GLY A 159 5.50 -6.15 10.89
CA GLY A 159 4.42 -5.49 11.66
C GLY A 159 4.21 -6.09 13.04
N TYR A 160 4.11 -7.42 13.15
CA TYR A 160 3.92 -8.07 14.45
C TYR A 160 5.06 -7.75 15.42
N ARG A 161 6.32 -7.85 14.98
CA ARG A 161 7.48 -7.68 15.87
C ARG A 161 7.70 -6.22 16.26
N PHE A 162 7.41 -5.27 15.38
CA PHE A 162 7.50 -3.86 15.70
C PHE A 162 6.38 -3.43 16.67
N ALA A 163 5.14 -3.88 16.44
CA ALA A 163 4.04 -3.62 17.36
C ALA A 163 4.30 -4.22 18.75
N ALA A 164 4.78 -5.46 18.81
CA ALA A 164 5.16 -6.11 20.05
C ALA A 164 6.33 -5.38 20.74
N GLY A 165 7.38 -5.01 20.00
CA GLY A 165 8.53 -4.27 20.53
C GLY A 165 8.14 -2.94 21.18
N ARG A 166 7.26 -2.17 20.52
CA ARG A 166 6.68 -0.94 21.07
C ARG A 166 5.93 -1.17 22.37
N ALA A 167 5.02 -2.16 22.38
CA ALA A 167 4.25 -2.51 23.59
C ALA A 167 5.15 -2.96 24.75
N TYR A 168 6.18 -3.79 24.47
CA TYR A 168 7.14 -4.20 25.50
C TYR A 168 7.99 -3.03 26.00
N GLY A 169 8.34 -2.07 25.13
CA GLY A 169 8.98 -0.82 25.53
C GLY A 169 8.14 -0.03 26.53
N GLU A 170 6.85 0.15 26.25
CA GLU A 170 5.92 0.85 27.16
C GLU A 170 5.79 0.14 28.52
N VAL A 171 5.70 -1.19 28.52
CA VAL A 171 5.67 -1.99 29.75
C VAL A 171 6.99 -1.83 30.51
N LEU A 172 8.14 -1.91 29.82
CA LEU A 172 9.46 -1.72 30.40
C LEU A 172 9.58 -0.36 31.10
N HIS A 173 9.20 0.73 30.44
CA HIS A 173 9.20 2.06 31.06
C HIS A 173 8.28 2.14 32.28
N THR A 174 7.10 1.52 32.22
CA THR A 174 6.18 1.45 33.35
C THR A 174 6.80 0.69 34.53
N ARG A 175 7.53 -0.39 34.27
CA ARG A 175 8.24 -1.15 35.31
C ARG A 175 9.40 -0.38 35.90
N LEU A 176 10.19 0.31 35.07
CA LEU A 176 11.29 1.17 35.52
C LEU A 176 10.80 2.31 36.42
N ALA A 177 9.77 3.05 35.97
CA ALA A 177 9.15 4.11 36.78
C ALA A 177 8.64 3.58 38.13
N GLY A 178 8.14 2.35 38.14
CA GLY A 178 7.66 1.67 39.33
C GLY A 178 8.75 1.31 40.36
N LEU A 179 10.04 1.31 40.00
CA LEU A 179 11.13 1.09 40.96
C LEU A 179 11.32 2.30 41.89
N ARG A 180 10.86 3.49 41.47
CA ARG A 180 11.08 4.77 42.16
C ARG A 180 12.55 4.95 42.50
N GLU A 181 13.38 4.74 41.49
CA GLU A 181 14.82 4.75 41.68
C GLU A 181 15.35 6.18 41.78
N THR A 182 16.42 6.35 42.56
CA THR A 182 17.23 7.57 42.62
C THR A 182 18.68 7.21 42.37
N GLY A 183 19.39 8.12 41.71
CA GLY A 183 20.80 7.92 41.38
C GLY A 183 21.69 7.94 42.62
N THR A 184 22.78 7.19 42.53
CA THR A 184 23.88 7.24 43.49
C THR A 184 25.05 8.03 42.90
N ASN A 185 26.07 8.33 43.71
CA ASN A 185 27.29 8.99 43.26
C ASN A 185 28.27 8.07 42.49
N ARG A 186 27.96 6.77 42.34
CA ARG A 186 28.90 5.75 41.82
C ARG A 186 28.44 5.01 40.56
N GLY A 187 27.24 5.30 40.03
CA GLY A 187 26.74 4.65 38.81
C GLY A 187 25.51 5.34 38.22
N SER A 188 25.09 4.90 37.03
CA SER A 188 23.85 5.39 36.42
C SER A 188 22.63 4.72 37.04
N THR A 189 21.45 5.32 36.86
CA THR A 189 20.20 4.64 37.19
C THR A 189 19.86 3.56 36.17
N LEU A 190 19.03 2.57 36.52
CA LEU A 190 18.61 1.54 35.55
C LEU A 190 17.81 2.18 34.40
N THR A 191 16.93 3.12 34.71
CA THR A 191 16.12 3.87 33.73
C THR A 191 17.01 4.60 32.74
N HIS A 192 18.01 5.34 33.22
CA HIS A 192 18.92 6.07 32.34
C HIS A 192 19.77 5.14 31.48
N TYR A 193 20.30 4.07 32.08
CA TYR A 193 21.13 3.10 31.36
C TYR A 193 20.36 2.35 30.27
N ILE A 194 19.16 1.88 30.60
CA ILE A 194 18.29 1.14 29.69
C ILE A 194 17.74 2.07 28.60
N GLY A 195 17.27 3.26 28.95
CA GLY A 195 16.75 4.23 27.98
C GLY A 195 17.77 4.55 26.88
N ASN A 196 19.03 4.80 27.25
CA ASN A 196 20.11 5.06 26.29
C ASN A 196 20.44 3.89 25.34
N ARG A 197 19.91 2.68 25.59
CA ARG A 197 20.18 1.48 24.77
C ARG A 197 18.94 0.91 24.10
N VAL A 198 17.79 0.98 24.76
CA VAL A 198 16.53 0.43 24.24
C VAL A 198 15.84 1.45 23.34
N ASP A 199 15.77 2.70 23.77
CA ASP A 199 14.97 3.73 23.10
C ASP A 199 15.48 4.00 21.67
N PRO A 200 16.80 4.07 21.40
CA PRO A 200 17.30 4.18 20.02
C PRO A 200 16.91 2.97 19.16
N GLY A 201 16.86 1.78 19.75
CA GLY A 201 16.44 0.56 19.07
C GLY A 201 14.96 0.60 18.68
N LEU A 202 14.09 1.00 19.61
CA LEU A 202 12.66 1.19 19.36
C LEU A 202 12.40 2.30 18.33
N ALA A 203 13.12 3.42 18.43
CA ALA A 203 13.04 4.51 17.47
C ALA A 203 13.44 4.06 16.06
N THR A 204 14.44 3.17 15.93
CA THR A 204 14.83 2.59 14.65
C THR A 204 13.70 1.75 14.04
N CYS A 205 13.05 0.90 14.84
CA CYS A 205 11.90 0.11 14.39
C CYS A 205 10.75 1.01 13.93
N ALA A 206 10.41 2.05 14.71
CA ALA A 206 9.36 3.01 14.37
C ALA A 206 9.69 3.79 13.08
N ALA A 207 10.95 4.18 12.88
CA ALA A 207 11.38 4.88 11.67
C ALA A 207 11.21 4.01 10.41
N ILE A 208 11.53 2.71 10.50
CA ILE A 208 11.31 1.76 9.39
C ILE A 208 9.81 1.58 9.12
N GLU A 209 8.99 1.38 10.16
CA GLU A 209 7.53 1.28 10.05
C GLU A 209 6.94 2.50 9.32
N GLN A 210 7.36 3.70 9.72
CA GLN A 210 6.87 4.95 9.14
C GLN A 210 7.34 5.16 7.70
N ARG A 211 8.60 4.86 7.39
CA ARG A 211 9.10 4.94 6.00
C ARG A 211 8.35 3.98 5.08
N LEU A 212 8.04 2.78 5.56
CA LEU A 212 7.29 1.79 4.79
C LEU A 212 5.84 2.24 4.56
N ALA A 213 5.19 2.84 5.55
CA ALA A 213 3.86 3.42 5.39
C ALA A 213 3.85 4.57 4.36
N VAL A 214 4.85 5.46 4.42
CA VAL A 214 5.03 6.54 3.43
C VAL A 214 5.26 5.97 2.03
N LEU A 215 6.10 4.94 1.89
CA LEU A 215 6.35 4.27 0.62
C LEU A 215 5.06 3.70 0.03
N SER A 216 4.29 2.93 0.82
CA SER A 216 3.01 2.35 0.39
C SER A 216 2.04 3.42 -0.10
N SER A 217 1.88 4.51 0.68
CA SER A 217 1.00 5.61 0.30
C SER A 217 1.42 6.30 -1.00
N LYS A 218 2.73 6.45 -1.25
CA LYS A 218 3.24 7.00 -2.51
C LYS A 218 2.96 6.08 -3.69
N ILE A 219 3.13 4.76 -3.51
CA ILE A 219 2.82 3.76 -4.55
C ILE A 219 1.33 3.79 -4.89
N GLU A 220 0.45 3.74 -3.89
CA GLU A 220 -1.01 3.79 -4.07
C GLU A 220 -1.43 5.06 -4.83
N ARG A 221 -0.86 6.21 -4.46
CA ARG A 221 -1.13 7.47 -5.15
C ARG A 221 -0.65 7.45 -6.61
N ALA A 222 0.53 6.90 -6.88
CA ALA A 222 1.05 6.79 -8.24
C ALA A 222 0.17 5.88 -9.11
N ILE A 223 -0.27 4.73 -8.58
CA ILE A 223 -1.21 3.82 -9.25
C ILE A 223 -2.53 4.54 -9.54
N GLY A 224 -3.08 5.27 -8.55
CA GLY A 224 -4.31 6.03 -8.72
C GLY A 224 -4.22 7.09 -9.83
N LEU A 225 -3.13 7.87 -9.85
CA LEU A 225 -2.90 8.88 -10.89
C LEU A 225 -2.76 8.26 -12.29
N LEU A 226 -2.04 7.14 -12.38
CA LEU A 226 -1.84 6.44 -13.65
C LEU A 226 -3.15 5.86 -14.19
N ASN A 227 -3.97 5.26 -13.33
CA ASN A 227 -5.29 4.76 -13.71
C ASN A 227 -6.21 5.89 -14.22
N VAL A 228 -6.19 7.07 -13.57
CA VAL A 228 -6.94 8.24 -14.04
C VAL A 228 -6.44 8.68 -15.42
N ARG A 229 -5.13 8.75 -15.64
CA ARG A 229 -4.55 9.12 -16.94
C ARG A 229 -4.95 8.15 -18.05
N ILE A 230 -4.81 6.84 -17.82
CA ILE A 230 -5.22 5.80 -18.76
C ILE A 230 -6.73 5.92 -19.08
N GLY A 231 -7.56 6.19 -18.06
CA GLY A 231 -8.99 6.42 -18.24
C GLY A 231 -9.30 7.61 -19.15
N VAL A 232 -8.60 8.74 -18.98
CA VAL A 232 -8.74 9.92 -19.83
C VAL A 232 -8.28 9.64 -21.27
N ASP A 233 -7.13 8.99 -21.45
CA ASP A 233 -6.60 8.63 -22.78
C ASP A 233 -7.58 7.73 -23.55
N MET A 234 -8.21 6.76 -22.87
CA MET A 234 -9.26 5.92 -23.45
C MET A 234 -10.52 6.73 -23.83
N GLN A 235 -10.94 7.68 -22.99
CA GLN A 235 -12.08 8.55 -23.30
C GLN A 235 -11.82 9.42 -24.54
N VAL A 236 -10.62 10.00 -24.64
CA VAL A 236 -10.22 10.79 -25.82
C VAL A 236 -10.21 9.92 -27.08
N GLN A 237 -9.63 8.70 -27.01
CA GLN A 237 -9.66 7.77 -28.15
C GLN A 237 -11.08 7.40 -28.57
N ASN A 238 -11.96 7.08 -27.61
CA ASN A 238 -13.36 6.76 -27.90
C ASN A 238 -14.10 7.94 -28.54
N ALA A 239 -13.88 9.17 -28.06
CA ALA A 239 -14.47 10.36 -28.67
C ALA A 239 -14.00 10.55 -30.13
N THR A 240 -12.71 10.34 -30.41
CA THR A 240 -12.19 10.43 -31.78
C THR A 240 -12.74 9.35 -32.71
N LEU A 241 -12.94 8.12 -32.20
CA LEU A 241 -13.56 7.03 -32.96
C LEU A 241 -15.02 7.36 -33.31
N LEU A 242 -15.78 7.90 -32.35
CA LEU A 242 -17.16 8.32 -32.57
C LEU A 242 -17.26 9.47 -33.60
N ASP A 243 -16.34 10.44 -33.59
CA ASP A 243 -16.29 11.50 -34.61
C ASP A 243 -16.04 10.92 -36.01
N ASN A 244 -15.13 9.96 -36.14
CA ASN A 244 -14.86 9.28 -37.40
C ASN A 244 -16.06 8.49 -37.92
N ILE A 245 -16.78 7.80 -37.04
CA ILE A 245 -18.03 7.10 -37.39
C ILE A 245 -19.08 8.11 -37.86
N ALA A 246 -19.27 9.23 -37.15
CA ALA A 246 -20.23 10.26 -37.52
C ALA A 246 -19.93 10.87 -38.89
N ARG A 247 -18.65 11.14 -39.20
CA ARG A 247 -18.22 11.63 -40.52
C ARG A 247 -18.49 10.62 -41.63
N THR A 248 -18.21 9.35 -41.37
CA THR A 248 -18.44 8.26 -42.34
C THR A 248 -19.93 8.08 -42.60
N ALA A 249 -20.75 8.03 -41.55
CA ALA A 249 -22.20 7.94 -41.65
C ALA A 249 -22.80 9.11 -42.44
N ARG A 250 -22.31 10.34 -42.19
CA ARG A 250 -22.72 11.52 -42.96
C ARG A 250 -22.37 11.41 -44.45
N SER A 251 -21.18 10.89 -44.75
CA SER A 251 -20.74 10.68 -46.13
C SER A 251 -21.59 9.62 -46.84
N GLN A 252 -21.91 8.52 -46.14
CA GLN A 252 -22.80 7.48 -46.63
C GLN A 252 -24.22 8.01 -46.87
N PHE A 253 -24.73 8.85 -45.96
CA PHE A 253 -26.04 9.50 -46.13
C PHE A 253 -26.08 10.39 -47.37
N LEU A 254 -25.05 11.19 -47.62
CA LEU A 254 -24.97 12.01 -48.83
C LEU A 254 -24.89 11.16 -50.10
N LEU A 255 -24.09 10.09 -50.09
CA LEU A 255 -23.98 9.17 -51.22
C LEU A 255 -25.35 8.51 -51.52
N GLN A 256 -26.04 8.03 -50.49
CA GLN A 256 -27.38 7.46 -50.63
C GLN A 256 -28.35 8.48 -51.24
N ARG A 257 -28.33 9.73 -50.77
CA ARG A 257 -29.16 10.80 -51.32
C ARG A 257 -28.85 11.08 -52.80
N THR A 258 -27.60 10.98 -53.23
CA THR A 258 -27.25 11.12 -54.65
C THR A 258 -27.75 9.93 -55.50
N VAL A 259 -27.66 8.71 -54.99
CA VAL A 259 -28.18 7.50 -55.66
C VAL A 259 -29.71 7.53 -55.75
N GLU A 260 -30.39 8.00 -54.72
CA GLU A 260 -31.85 8.21 -54.74
C GLU A 260 -32.27 9.22 -55.82
N GLY A 261 -31.51 10.30 -55.97
CA GLY A 261 -31.73 11.29 -57.04
C GLY A 261 -31.59 10.68 -58.43
N LEU A 262 -30.54 9.88 -58.66
CA LEU A 262 -30.31 9.20 -59.93
C LEU A 262 -31.37 8.12 -60.22
N SER A 263 -31.77 7.36 -59.19
CA SER A 263 -32.84 6.35 -59.28
C SER A 263 -34.17 6.97 -59.69
N THR A 264 -34.49 8.18 -59.19
CA THR A 264 -35.70 8.92 -59.60
C THR A 264 -35.72 9.14 -61.11
N ILE A 265 -34.58 9.54 -61.71
CA ILE A 265 -34.46 9.75 -63.16
C ILE A 265 -34.66 8.43 -63.92
N ALA A 266 -33.99 7.36 -63.49
CA ALA A 266 -34.08 6.05 -64.14
C ALA A 266 -35.52 5.49 -64.09
N ILE A 267 -36.18 5.54 -62.93
CA ILE A 267 -37.57 5.08 -62.75
C ILE A 267 -38.52 5.89 -63.62
N SER A 268 -38.39 7.22 -63.68
CA SER A 268 -39.21 8.07 -64.54
C SER A 268 -39.09 7.68 -66.01
N TYR A 269 -37.88 7.39 -66.49
CA TYR A 269 -37.65 6.95 -67.87
C TYR A 269 -38.31 5.59 -68.16
N TYR A 270 -38.08 4.59 -67.30
CA TYR A 270 -38.69 3.27 -67.46
C TYR A 270 -40.22 3.32 -67.40
N LEU A 271 -40.79 4.10 -66.47
CA LEU A 271 -42.23 4.24 -66.34
C LEU A 271 -42.86 4.92 -67.57
N LEU A 272 -42.21 5.94 -68.12
CA LEU A 272 -42.65 6.58 -69.36
C LEU A 272 -42.63 5.58 -70.53
N GLY A 273 -41.61 4.71 -70.59
CA GLY A 273 -41.55 3.60 -71.55
C GLY A 273 -42.73 2.65 -71.42
N ILE A 274 -43.07 2.21 -70.20
CA ILE A 274 -44.23 1.34 -69.94
C ILE A 274 -45.54 2.03 -70.38
N VAL A 275 -45.74 3.30 -70.02
CA VAL A 275 -46.90 4.08 -70.44
C VAL A 275 -46.99 4.19 -71.96
N SER A 276 -45.85 4.35 -72.65
CA SER A 276 -45.80 4.41 -74.12
C SER A 276 -46.28 3.13 -74.80
N TYR A 277 -46.00 1.96 -74.21
CA TYR A 277 -46.48 0.67 -74.69
C TYR A 277 -47.97 0.46 -74.37
N LEU A 278 -48.42 0.83 -73.17
CA LEU A 278 -49.83 0.77 -72.79
C LEU A 278 -50.71 1.64 -73.66
N LEU A 279 -50.25 2.84 -74.01
CA LEU A 279 -50.97 3.78 -74.88
C LEU A 279 -50.90 3.39 -76.37
N ALA A 280 -49.93 2.58 -76.80
CA ALA A 280 -49.78 2.20 -78.20
C ALA A 280 -50.97 1.38 -78.74
N GLY A 281 -51.65 0.61 -77.89
CA GLY A 281 -52.84 -0.17 -78.28
C GLY A 281 -54.11 0.67 -78.44
N PRO A 282 -54.51 1.50 -77.45
CA PRO A 282 -55.74 2.30 -77.53
C PRO A 282 -55.67 3.48 -78.52
N LEU A 283 -54.48 4.07 -78.71
CA LEU A 283 -54.31 5.25 -79.57
C LEU A 283 -54.49 4.97 -81.06
N THR A 284 -54.25 3.73 -81.51
CA THR A 284 -54.52 3.33 -82.91
C THR A 284 -56.01 3.29 -83.24
N HIS A 285 -56.88 3.14 -82.24
CA HIS A 285 -58.34 3.18 -82.42
C HIS A 285 -58.94 4.59 -82.34
N LEU A 286 -58.21 5.57 -81.78
CA LEU A 286 -58.71 6.92 -81.50
C LEU A 286 -58.17 8.00 -82.46
N HIS A 287 -57.36 7.63 -83.47
CA HIS A 287 -56.71 8.55 -84.44
C HIS A 287 -55.94 9.72 -83.79
N TRP A 288 -55.41 9.52 -82.59
CA TRP A 288 -54.61 10.52 -81.88
C TRP A 288 -53.11 10.31 -82.11
N ASP A 289 -52.38 11.41 -82.26
CA ASP A 289 -50.94 11.35 -82.48
C ASP A 289 -50.21 10.90 -81.19
N LYS A 290 -49.49 9.78 -81.30
CA LYS A 290 -48.75 9.14 -80.22
C LYS A 290 -47.73 10.09 -79.61
N THR A 291 -47.10 10.93 -80.44
CA THR A 291 -46.13 11.94 -80.00
C THR A 291 -46.75 12.99 -79.09
N MET A 292 -47.96 13.45 -79.38
CA MET A 292 -48.66 14.45 -78.59
C MET A 292 -49.15 13.88 -77.25
N ALA A 293 -49.67 12.65 -77.24
CA ALA A 293 -50.08 11.96 -76.03
C ALA A 293 -48.91 11.70 -75.06
N LEU A 294 -47.74 11.27 -75.57
CA LEU A 294 -46.53 11.11 -74.75
C LEU A 294 -46.00 12.45 -74.22
N SER A 295 -46.07 13.51 -75.02
CA SER A 295 -45.61 14.85 -74.62
C SER A 295 -46.44 15.40 -73.45
N ILE A 296 -47.74 15.12 -73.44
CA ILE A 296 -48.63 15.47 -72.32
C ILE A 296 -48.37 14.55 -71.13
N ALA A 297 -48.17 13.25 -71.32
CA ALA A 297 -47.97 12.28 -70.23
C ALA A 297 -46.63 12.45 -69.50
N ALA A 298 -45.56 12.85 -70.20
CA ALA A 298 -44.22 12.99 -69.64
C ALA A 298 -44.13 13.85 -68.36
N PRO A 299 -44.64 15.10 -68.31
CA PRO A 299 -44.60 15.91 -67.09
C PRO A 299 -45.41 15.29 -65.93
N PHE A 300 -46.53 14.61 -66.20
CA PHE A 300 -47.29 13.92 -65.16
C PHE A 300 -46.54 12.72 -64.58
N VAL A 301 -45.89 11.91 -65.43
CA VAL A 301 -45.08 10.76 -64.99
C VAL A 301 -43.92 11.24 -64.12
N VAL A 302 -43.20 12.28 -64.53
CA VAL A 302 -42.10 12.86 -63.73
C VAL A 302 -42.62 13.43 -62.42
N LEU A 303 -43.74 14.15 -62.42
CA LEU A 303 -44.35 14.71 -61.22
C LEU A 303 -44.78 13.62 -60.23
N ILE A 304 -45.43 12.55 -60.71
CA ILE A 304 -45.88 11.43 -59.89
C ILE A 304 -44.68 10.73 -59.25
N VAL A 305 -43.65 10.38 -60.02
CA VAL A 305 -42.45 9.70 -59.49
C VAL A 305 -41.72 10.61 -58.50
N TRP A 306 -41.64 11.91 -58.77
CA TRP A 306 -41.03 12.87 -57.84
C TRP A 306 -41.82 13.00 -56.53
N LEU A 307 -43.15 13.08 -56.60
CA LEU A 307 -44.03 13.13 -55.42
C LEU A 307 -43.96 11.83 -54.60
N MET A 308 -43.90 10.67 -55.27
CA MET A 308 -43.77 9.36 -54.64
C MET A 308 -42.40 9.19 -53.96
N ALA A 309 -41.31 9.58 -54.64
CA ALA A 309 -39.99 9.64 -54.02
C ALA A 309 -39.96 10.63 -52.84
N ARG A 310 -40.68 11.76 -52.94
CA ARG A 310 -40.78 12.75 -51.86
C ARG A 310 -41.58 12.24 -50.66
N SER A 311 -42.66 11.48 -50.86
CA SER A 311 -43.46 10.93 -49.76
C SER A 311 -42.71 9.84 -49.00
N VAL A 312 -41.99 8.96 -49.72
CA VAL A 312 -41.15 7.91 -49.11
C VAL A 312 -40.01 8.52 -48.28
N ARG A 313 -39.39 9.62 -48.77
CA ARG A 313 -38.38 10.39 -48.01
C ARG A 313 -38.93 10.93 -46.69
N LYS A 314 -40.11 11.57 -46.72
CA LYS A 314 -40.74 12.12 -45.51
C LYS A 314 -41.10 11.03 -44.49
N ALA A 315 -41.39 9.81 -44.93
CA ALA A 315 -41.70 8.70 -44.02
C ALA A 315 -40.45 8.13 -43.33
N HIS A 316 -39.27 8.21 -43.95
CA HIS A 316 -38.00 7.75 -43.36
C HIS A 316 -37.32 8.80 -42.45
N GLU A 317 -37.64 10.09 -42.60
CA GLU A 317 -37.10 11.16 -41.73
C GLU A 317 -37.78 11.26 -40.33
N ILE A 318 -38.83 10.47 -40.03
CA ILE A 318 -39.63 10.56 -38.78
C ILE A 318 -39.33 9.42 -37.77
N LYS A 319 -38.17 8.77 -37.83
CA LYS A 319 -37.73 7.81 -36.79
C LYS A 319 -36.29 8.07 -36.38
#